data_AF-A0A4Z2DLN7-F1
#
_entry.id   AF-A0A4Z2DLN7-F1
#
_cell.length_a   1.000
_cell.length_b   1.000
_cell.length_c   1.000
_cell.angle_alpha   90.00
_cell.angle_beta   90.00
_cell.angle_gamma   90.00
#
_symmetry.space_group_name_H-M   'P 1'
#
loop_
_entity.id
_entity.type
_entity.pdbx_description
1 polymer ?
#
loop_
_entity_poly.entity_id
_entity_poly.type
_entity_poly.pdbx_seq_one_letter_code
_entity_poly.pdbx_strand_id
1 'polypeptide(L)'
;MAVCDLREEEAQVLKSIFSEDELTISGDYKLEYKVGEHGTISSFVIQIQWPTGYPNVMPYISMDCFYNQHVPQDVKEKIVAELVSVAEDQLGSALTYILVEYIKENHERFVKWFSIEKVDKSQPDSISNEASVGMACFYSLIHCSHRYLVSRTNYLSYLKLKKENIWVG
;
A
#
# COMPACT_ATOMS: atom_id res chain seq x y z
N MET A 1 -36.20 4.84 2.95
CA MET A 1 -35.35 4.58 4.13
C MET A 1 -33.97 5.07 3.76
N ALA A 2 -33.47 6.11 4.42
CA ALA A 2 -32.07 6.49 4.22
C ALA A 2 -31.25 5.32 4.75
N VAL A 3 -30.63 4.56 3.83
CA VAL A 3 -29.49 3.72 4.19
C VAL A 3 -28.49 4.71 4.77
N CYS A 4 -28.19 4.59 6.06
CA CYS A 4 -27.01 5.25 6.60
C CYS A 4 -25.85 4.57 5.88
N ASP A 5 -25.30 5.24 4.87
CA ASP A 5 -24.11 4.75 4.19
C ASP A 5 -23.01 4.68 5.25
N LEU A 6 -22.52 3.48 5.58
CA LEU A 6 -21.43 3.27 6.55
C LEU A 6 -20.21 4.17 6.24
N ARG A 7 -20.00 4.46 4.96
CA ARG A 7 -19.02 5.44 4.45
C ARG A 7 -19.25 6.84 5.01
N GLU A 8 -20.49 7.32 5.02
CA GLU A 8 -20.81 8.67 5.49
C GLU A 8 -20.67 8.79 7.02
N GLU A 9 -21.08 7.75 7.75
CA GLU A 9 -20.86 7.67 9.20
C GLU A 9 -19.35 7.72 9.52
N GLU A 10 -18.54 6.89 8.83
CA GLU A 10 -17.08 6.92 8.98
C GLU A 10 -16.47 8.27 8.59
N ALA A 11 -16.93 8.89 7.50
CA ALA A 11 -16.47 10.22 7.09
C ALA A 11 -16.74 11.29 8.15
N GLN A 12 -17.90 11.26 8.81
CA GLN A 12 -18.22 12.21 9.89
C GLN A 12 -17.32 11.98 11.10
N VAL A 13 -17.06 10.73 11.46
CA VAL A 13 -16.13 10.39 12.54
C VAL A 13 -14.72 10.88 12.22
N LEU A 14 -14.23 10.64 11.00
CA LEU A 14 -12.90 11.10 10.58
C LEU A 14 -12.78 12.62 10.60
N LYS A 15 -13.80 13.36 10.14
CA LYS A 15 -13.85 14.83 10.22
C LYS A 15 -13.85 15.37 11.66
N SER A 16 -14.26 14.55 12.63
CA SER A 16 -14.22 14.92 14.05
C SER A 16 -12.87 14.66 14.71
N ILE A 17 -12.08 13.71 14.16
CA ILE A 17 -10.75 13.33 14.66
C ILE A 17 -9.67 14.18 14.00
N PHE A 18 -9.78 14.42 12.70
CA PHE A 18 -8.77 15.11 11.89
C PHE A 18 -9.23 16.51 11.51
N SER A 19 -8.28 17.43 11.43
CA SER A 19 -8.53 18.80 10.95
C SER A 19 -8.71 18.82 9.43
N GLU A 20 -9.46 19.79 8.92
CA GLU A 20 -9.68 19.98 7.47
C GLU A 20 -8.40 20.21 6.66
N ASP A 21 -7.32 20.69 7.29
CA ASP A 21 -6.00 20.84 6.66
C ASP A 21 -5.23 19.51 6.50
N GLU A 22 -5.53 18.53 7.36
CA GLU A 22 -4.88 17.21 7.35
C GLU A 22 -5.64 16.22 6.48
N LEU A 23 -6.96 16.15 6.63
CA LEU A 23 -7.82 15.20 5.93
C LEU A 23 -9.01 15.92 5.28
N THR A 24 -9.00 15.98 3.96
CA THR A 24 -10.11 16.52 3.17
C THR A 24 -10.94 15.37 2.60
N ILE A 25 -12.26 15.41 2.80
CA ILE A 25 -13.20 14.43 2.24
C ILE A 25 -14.15 15.15 1.27
N SER A 26 -14.03 14.82 -0.02
CA SER A 26 -14.90 15.30 -1.09
C SER A 26 -16.18 14.46 -1.23
N GLY A 27 -17.20 15.02 -1.87
CA GLY A 27 -18.52 14.39 -2.03
C GLY A 27 -18.54 13.05 -2.78
N ASP A 28 -17.52 12.76 -3.59
CA ASP A 28 -17.35 11.48 -4.29
C ASP A 28 -16.71 10.37 -3.42
N TYR A 29 -16.75 10.50 -2.09
CA TYR A 29 -16.01 9.66 -1.14
C TYR A 29 -14.52 9.55 -1.50
N LYS A 30 -13.95 10.68 -1.95
CA LYS A 30 -12.52 10.85 -2.19
C LYS A 30 -11.93 11.55 -0.99
N LEU A 31 -10.98 10.88 -0.36
CA LEU A 31 -10.26 11.34 0.81
C LEU A 31 -8.86 11.71 0.37
N GLU A 32 -8.40 12.85 0.84
CA GLU A 32 -7.06 13.34 0.59
C GLU A 32 -6.42 13.58 1.95
N TYR A 33 -5.40 12.78 2.25
CA TYR A 33 -4.66 12.86 3.50
C TYR A 33 -3.28 13.46 3.22
N LYS A 34 -2.99 14.58 3.88
CA LYS A 34 -1.73 15.33 3.75
C LYS A 34 -0.84 15.01 4.94
N VAL A 35 0.39 14.60 4.65
CA VAL A 35 1.37 14.19 5.67
C VAL A 35 2.62 15.05 5.56
N GLY A 36 3.11 15.53 6.70
CA GLY A 36 4.31 16.37 6.79
C GLY A 36 4.03 17.86 6.87
N GLU A 37 5.06 18.63 7.24
CA GLU A 37 4.98 20.09 7.40
C GLU A 37 4.99 20.81 6.04
N HIS A 38 4.14 21.83 5.89
CA HIS A 38 4.01 22.57 4.64
C HIS A 38 5.36 23.18 4.20
N GLY A 39 5.81 22.85 2.98
CA GLY A 39 7.04 23.41 2.40
C GLY A 39 8.30 22.56 2.54
N THR A 40 8.23 21.38 3.17
CA THR A 40 9.37 20.44 3.24
C THR A 40 9.28 19.36 2.15
N ILE A 41 10.43 18.89 1.63
CA ILE A 41 10.53 17.77 0.67
C ILE A 41 10.04 16.41 1.24
N SER A 42 9.66 16.39 2.51
CA SER A 42 9.12 15.23 3.21
C SER A 42 7.59 15.15 3.14
N SER A 43 6.94 16.14 2.54
CA SER A 43 5.50 16.32 2.69
C SER A 43 4.75 15.89 1.44
N PHE A 44 3.91 14.87 1.55
CA PHE A 44 3.20 14.27 0.44
C PHE A 44 1.72 14.04 0.78
N VAL A 45 0.91 13.86 -0.25
CA VAL A 45 -0.54 13.69 -0.16
C VAL A 45 -0.93 12.32 -0.69
N ILE A 46 -1.76 11.60 0.05
CA ILE A 46 -2.33 10.32 -0.37
C ILE A 46 -3.81 10.50 -0.65
N GLN A 47 -4.26 9.98 -1.79
CA GLN A 47 -5.65 9.98 -2.18
C GLN A 47 -6.23 8.57 -2.01
N ILE A 48 -7.36 8.48 -1.34
CA ILE A 48 -8.09 7.24 -1.09
C ILE A 48 -9.51 7.44 -1.59
N GLN A 49 -10.02 6.52 -2.40
CA GLN A 49 -11.39 6.57 -2.90
C GLN A 49 -12.16 5.34 -2.44
N TRP A 50 -13.28 5.56 -1.75
CA TRP A 50 -14.14 4.46 -1.31
C TRP A 50 -15.09 4.01 -2.42
N PRO A 51 -15.00 2.76 -2.90
CA PRO A 51 -15.94 2.23 -3.87
C PRO A 51 -17.31 1.96 -3.23
N THR A 52 -18.28 1.68 -4.09
CA THR A 52 -19.59 1.17 -3.67
C THR A 52 -19.42 -0.21 -3.03
N GLY A 53 -19.69 -0.32 -1.72
CA GLY A 53 -19.53 -1.57 -0.96
C GLY A 53 -18.45 -1.54 0.12
N TYR A 54 -17.72 -0.44 0.26
CA TYR A 54 -16.85 -0.20 1.43
C TYR A 54 -17.64 -0.31 2.75
N PRO A 55 -17.10 -0.92 3.82
CA PRO A 55 -15.73 -1.45 3.98
C PRO A 55 -15.50 -2.90 3.52
N ASN A 56 -16.49 -3.55 2.87
CA ASN A 56 -16.33 -4.92 2.37
C ASN A 56 -15.47 -4.99 1.08
N VAL A 57 -15.36 -3.87 0.38
CA VAL A 57 -14.56 -3.74 -0.85
C VAL A 57 -13.37 -2.84 -0.56
N MET A 58 -12.20 -3.24 -1.07
CA MET A 58 -10.96 -2.50 -0.92
C MET A 58 -11.07 -1.09 -1.53
N PRO A 59 -10.58 -0.05 -0.84
CA PRO A 59 -10.53 1.30 -1.39
C PRO A 59 -9.46 1.42 -2.48
N TYR A 60 -9.68 2.36 -3.41
CA TYR A 60 -8.68 2.69 -4.40
C TYR A 60 -7.70 3.71 -3.82
N ILE A 61 -6.42 3.33 -3.74
CA ILE A 61 -5.36 4.15 -3.14
C ILE A 61 -4.47 4.68 -4.27
N SER A 62 -4.17 5.97 -4.25
CA SER A 62 -3.33 6.61 -5.27
C SER A 62 -2.50 7.75 -4.67
N MET A 63 -1.28 7.91 -5.19
CA MET A 63 -0.34 8.97 -4.80
C MET A 63 -0.04 9.91 -5.99
N ASP A 64 -0.93 9.95 -6.99
CA ASP A 64 -0.79 10.75 -8.21
C ASP A 64 -1.29 12.20 -8.04
N CYS A 65 -0.99 12.80 -6.89
CA CYS A 65 -1.29 14.20 -6.65
C CYS A 65 -0.17 15.09 -7.19
N PHE A 66 -0.50 16.25 -7.77
CA PHE A 66 0.47 17.25 -8.22
C PHE A 66 1.44 17.68 -7.11
N TYR A 67 0.98 17.65 -5.85
CA TYR A 67 1.82 17.95 -4.68
C TYR A 67 3.03 16.99 -4.53
N ASN A 68 2.91 15.77 -5.06
CA ASN A 68 3.90 14.71 -4.93
C ASN A 68 4.93 14.69 -6.07
N GLN A 69 5.10 15.79 -6.80
CA GLN A 69 6.10 15.86 -7.88
C GLN A 69 7.54 15.66 -7.40
N HIS A 70 7.82 15.97 -6.13
CA HIS A 70 9.13 15.75 -5.51
C HIS A 70 9.41 14.28 -5.17
N VAL A 71 8.37 13.44 -5.13
CA VAL A 71 8.49 12.01 -4.83
C VAL A 71 8.75 11.23 -6.13
N PRO A 72 9.79 10.39 -6.20
CA PRO A 72 10.02 9.54 -7.36
C PRO A 72 8.92 8.49 -7.50
N GLN A 73 8.60 8.12 -8.75
CA GLN A 73 7.53 7.16 -9.03
C GLN A 73 7.76 5.78 -8.39
N ASP A 74 9.01 5.29 -8.38
CA ASP A 74 9.38 4.00 -7.77
C ASP A 74 9.00 3.94 -6.28
N VAL A 75 9.20 5.06 -5.57
CA VAL A 75 8.80 5.20 -4.16
C VAL A 75 7.28 5.22 -4.01
N LYS A 76 6.57 5.95 -4.87
CA LYS A 76 5.10 6.01 -4.84
C LYS A 76 4.52 4.62 -4.98
N GLU A 77 5.01 3.85 -5.94
CA GLU A 77 4.55 2.48 -6.20
C GLU A 77 4.78 1.58 -4.99
N LYS A 78 5.93 1.71 -4.31
CA LYS A 78 6.21 0.94 -3.10
C LYS A 78 5.35 1.33 -1.91
N ILE A 79 5.11 2.62 -1.70
CA ILE A 79 4.22 3.07 -0.62
C ILE A 79 2.79 2.58 -0.90
N VAL A 80 2.31 2.73 -2.14
CA VAL A 80 0.98 2.22 -2.53
C VAL A 80 0.90 0.71 -2.33
N ALA A 81 1.94 -0.06 -2.68
CA ALA A 81 1.97 -1.50 -2.47
C ALA A 81 1.88 -1.89 -0.98
N GLU A 82 2.60 -1.21 -0.08
CA GLU A 82 2.46 -1.47 1.36
C GLU A 82 1.06 -1.10 1.88
N LEU A 83 0.51 0.04 1.45
CA LEU A 83 -0.84 0.46 1.86
C LEU A 83 -1.93 -0.49 1.37
N VAL A 84 -1.81 -1.01 0.15
CA VAL A 84 -2.72 -2.03 -0.38
C VAL A 84 -2.63 -3.30 0.46
N SER A 85 -1.41 -3.75 0.82
CA SER A 85 -1.24 -4.94 1.67
C SER A 85 -1.87 -4.77 3.06
N VAL A 86 -1.74 -3.58 3.68
CA VAL A 86 -2.42 -3.27 4.95
C VAL A 86 -3.93 -3.23 4.76
N ALA A 87 -4.40 -2.69 3.64
CA ALA A 87 -5.81 -2.63 3.29
C ALA A 87 -6.45 -4.02 3.15
N GLU A 88 -5.73 -5.00 2.59
CA GLU A 88 -6.20 -6.39 2.45
C GLU A 88 -6.42 -7.07 3.80
N ASP A 89 -5.49 -6.89 4.73
CA ASP A 89 -5.54 -7.52 6.06
C ASP A 89 -6.67 -6.96 6.94
N GLN A 90 -7.00 -5.68 6.73
CA GLN A 90 -7.94 -4.93 7.57
C GLN A 90 -9.31 -4.69 6.89
N LEU A 91 -9.64 -5.47 5.85
CA LEU A 91 -10.96 -5.45 5.20
C LEU A 91 -12.10 -5.69 6.20
N GLY A 92 -13.20 -4.97 6.03
CA GLY A 92 -14.38 -5.08 6.89
C GLY A 92 -14.31 -4.31 8.22
N SER A 93 -13.23 -3.56 8.46
CA SER A 93 -13.08 -2.65 9.61
C SER A 93 -12.94 -1.18 9.16
N ALA A 94 -12.71 -0.26 10.12
CA ALA A 94 -12.46 1.17 9.86
C ALA A 94 -11.09 1.40 9.19
N LEU A 95 -10.99 1.00 7.92
CA LEU A 95 -9.76 0.85 7.19
C LEU A 95 -9.01 2.17 6.99
N THR A 96 -9.75 3.26 6.78
CA THR A 96 -9.18 4.59 6.55
C THR A 96 -8.35 5.08 7.73
N TYR A 97 -8.86 4.89 8.95
CA TYR A 97 -8.15 5.32 10.16
C TYR A 97 -6.81 4.58 10.29
N ILE A 98 -6.84 3.26 10.08
CA ILE A 98 -5.64 2.40 10.14
C ILE A 98 -4.62 2.81 9.07
N LEU A 99 -5.07 3.08 7.84
CA LEU A 99 -4.18 3.55 6.78
C LEU A 99 -3.53 4.87 7.14
N VAL A 100 -4.30 5.84 7.65
CA VAL A 100 -3.80 7.14 8.09
C VAL A 100 -2.76 6.98 9.21
N GLU A 101 -3.04 6.16 10.22
CA GLU A 101 -2.09 5.87 11.30
C GLU A 101 -0.81 5.21 10.76
N TYR A 102 -0.95 4.19 9.92
CA TYR A 102 0.20 3.50 9.31
C TYR A 102 1.09 4.48 8.54
N ILE A 103 0.51 5.43 7.80
CA ILE A 103 1.26 6.44 7.07
C ILE A 103 1.99 7.39 8.04
N LYS A 104 1.33 7.83 9.11
CA LYS A 104 1.93 8.71 10.13
C LYS A 104 3.11 8.03 10.82
N GLU A 105 2.97 6.78 11.22
CA GLU A 105 4.02 6.01 11.90
C GLU A 105 5.20 5.69 10.97
N ASN A 106 4.95 5.45 9.68
CA ASN A 106 5.98 5.14 8.70
C ASN A 106 6.50 6.35 7.92
N HIS A 107 6.04 7.56 8.23
CA HIS A 107 6.39 8.78 7.51
C HIS A 107 7.91 8.97 7.40
N GLU A 108 8.64 8.85 8.51
CA GLU A 108 10.10 8.99 8.52
C GLU A 108 10.80 7.96 7.62
N ARG A 109 10.26 6.73 7.55
CA ARG A 109 10.78 5.65 6.71
C ARG A 109 10.55 5.97 5.23
N PHE A 110 9.42 6.55 4.87
CA PHE A 110 9.15 7.01 3.50
C PHE A 110 10.04 8.20 3.11
N VAL A 111 10.26 9.15 4.03
CA VAL A 111 11.15 10.29 3.80
C VAL A 111 12.58 9.85 3.53
N LYS A 112 13.04 8.80 4.21
CA LYS A 112 14.34 8.19 3.96
C LYS A 112 14.43 7.62 2.53
N TRP A 113 13.34 7.03 2.02
CA TRP A 113 13.29 6.54 0.64
C TRP A 113 13.55 7.67 -0.37
N PHE A 114 12.93 8.84 -0.18
CA PHE A 114 13.11 9.99 -1.08
C PHE A 114 14.58 10.43 -1.19
N SER A 115 15.37 10.24 -0.14
CA SER A 115 16.79 10.64 -0.10
C SER A 115 17.73 9.63 -0.77
N ILE A 116 17.32 8.37 -0.91
CA ILE A 116 18.17 7.29 -1.42
C ILE A 116 18.29 7.36 -2.96
N GLU A 117 17.26 7.82 -3.66
CA GLU A 117 17.24 7.85 -5.14
C GLU A 117 18.09 8.95 -5.79
N LYS A 118 18.76 9.81 -5.02
CA LYS A 118 19.74 10.76 -5.58
C LYS A 118 21.10 10.10 -5.88
N VAL A 119 21.31 8.84 -5.49
CA VAL A 119 22.52 8.09 -5.83
C VAL A 119 22.21 7.05 -6.90
N ASP A 120 22.83 7.29 -8.05
CA ASP A 120 22.99 6.38 -9.19
C ASP A 120 21.81 6.21 -10.16
N LYS A 121 21.75 7.13 -11.13
CA LYS A 121 21.47 6.75 -12.52
C LYS A 121 22.73 6.99 -13.34
N SER A 122 23.73 6.12 -13.21
CA SER A 122 24.87 6.06 -14.13
C SER A 122 25.30 4.61 -14.37
N GLN A 123 24.51 3.99 -15.24
CA GLN A 123 24.79 2.87 -16.15
C GLN A 123 24.55 1.41 -15.69
N PRO A 124 24.04 0.60 -16.65
CA PRO A 124 23.83 -0.83 -16.49
C PRO A 124 25.13 -1.61 -16.73
N ASP A 125 25.44 -2.61 -15.91
CA ASP A 125 26.17 -3.77 -16.41
C ASP A 125 25.93 -5.04 -15.58
N SER A 126 25.88 -6.13 -16.33
CA SER A 126 26.21 -7.51 -15.99
C SER A 126 25.51 -8.24 -14.84
N ILE A 127 24.64 -9.16 -15.27
CA ILE A 127 24.46 -10.47 -14.65
C ILE A 127 25.84 -11.08 -14.31
N SER A 128 26.02 -11.49 -13.06
CA SER A 128 26.99 -12.51 -12.66
C SER A 128 26.41 -13.36 -11.53
N ASN A 129 26.48 -14.65 -11.78
CA ASN A 129 25.81 -15.77 -11.15
C ASN A 129 26.73 -16.47 -10.16
N GLU A 130 26.68 -16.21 -8.85
CA GLU A 130 27.47 -17.02 -7.91
C GLU A 130 26.72 -17.29 -6.61
N ALA A 131 26.26 -18.53 -6.51
CA ALA A 131 25.91 -19.17 -5.26
C ALA A 131 27.19 -19.37 -4.42
N SER A 132 27.14 -19.09 -3.11
CA SER A 132 27.54 -20.05 -2.06
C SER A 132 27.61 -19.45 -0.65
N VAL A 133 26.81 -20.04 0.25
CA VAL A 133 27.18 -20.62 1.56
C VAL A 133 27.70 -19.73 2.71
N GLY A 134 26.96 -19.77 3.83
CA GLY A 134 27.48 -19.74 5.22
C GLY A 134 26.88 -18.63 6.11
N MET A 135 25.84 -18.90 6.92
CA MET A 135 25.90 -19.17 8.40
C MET A 135 26.59 -18.05 9.20
N ALA A 136 26.07 -17.46 10.30
CA ALA A 136 24.90 -17.70 11.16
C ALA A 136 24.82 -16.54 12.20
N CYS A 137 23.74 -16.55 12.99
CA CYS A 137 23.55 -15.83 14.28
C CYS A 137 23.26 -14.34 14.21
N PHE A 138 21.97 -13.99 14.29
CA PHE A 138 21.35 -13.06 15.25
C PHE A 138 19.90 -12.93 14.76
N TYR A 139 19.01 -13.85 15.12
CA TYR A 139 18.20 -13.66 16.32
C TYR A 139 17.60 -15.02 16.69
N SER A 140 18.06 -15.59 17.79
CA SER A 140 17.27 -16.55 18.55
C SER A 140 16.66 -15.78 19.72
N LEU A 141 15.49 -16.25 20.17
CA LEU A 141 14.59 -15.70 21.19
C LEU A 141 13.47 -14.76 20.69
N ILE A 142 12.47 -15.34 20.02
CA ILE A 142 11.18 -15.63 20.67
C ILE A 142 10.74 -17.03 20.22
N HIS A 143 10.38 -17.83 21.21
CA HIS A 143 10.34 -19.29 21.19
C HIS A 143 9.01 -19.85 20.68
N CYS A 144 9.11 -20.83 19.77
CA CYS A 144 8.31 -22.06 19.68
C CYS A 144 6.78 -22.03 19.85
N SER A 145 6.07 -22.34 18.76
CA SER A 145 5.19 -23.52 18.57
C SER A 145 4.18 -23.15 17.46
N HIS A 146 3.93 -23.86 16.37
CA HIS A 146 4.04 -25.28 16.08
C HIS A 146 3.88 -25.42 14.55
N ARG A 147 4.91 -25.96 13.89
CA ARG A 147 4.80 -27.03 12.88
C ARG A 147 3.67 -26.89 11.82
N TYR A 148 4.02 -26.59 10.56
CA TYR A 148 4.01 -27.58 9.47
C TYR A 148 4.61 -26.99 8.18
N LEU A 149 5.71 -27.60 7.72
CA LEU A 149 6.28 -27.46 6.38
C LEU A 149 5.47 -28.30 5.40
N VAL A 150 4.98 -27.73 4.29
CA VAL A 150 4.93 -28.42 2.99
C VAL A 150 5.28 -27.43 1.87
N SER A 151 6.50 -27.62 1.36
CA SER A 151 6.94 -27.62 -0.03
C SER A 151 6.33 -26.65 -1.05
N ARG A 152 7.22 -25.76 -1.52
CA ARG A 152 7.32 -25.27 -2.91
C ARG A 152 6.88 -26.31 -3.94
N THR A 153 6.03 -25.91 -4.90
CA THR A 153 6.29 -26.06 -6.35
C THR A 153 5.25 -25.30 -7.19
N ASN A 154 5.72 -24.67 -8.27
CA ASN A 154 4.99 -24.30 -9.49
C ASN A 154 4.12 -23.02 -9.52
N TYR A 155 4.80 -21.88 -9.57
CA TYR A 155 4.48 -20.86 -10.58
C TYR A 155 4.80 -21.47 -11.97
N LEU A 156 3.79 -21.97 -12.70
CA LEU A 156 3.79 -22.18 -14.17
C LEU A 156 2.48 -22.88 -14.60
N SER A 157 1.32 -22.24 -14.42
CA SER A 157 0.05 -22.70 -15.03
C SER A 157 -0.87 -21.60 -15.54
N TYR A 158 -0.49 -20.33 -15.40
CA TYR A 158 -1.11 -19.24 -16.17
C TYR A 158 -0.49 -19.17 -17.57
N LEU A 159 -0.92 -20.03 -18.52
CA LEU A 159 -0.89 -19.78 -19.98
C LEU A 159 -1.31 -21.00 -20.85
N LYS A 160 -2.27 -21.84 -20.41
CA LYS A 160 -2.78 -22.91 -21.29
C LYS A 160 -4.26 -23.26 -21.12
N LEU A 161 -5.13 -22.27 -20.91
CA LEU A 161 -6.58 -22.41 -21.01
C LEU A 161 -7.20 -21.38 -21.98
N LYS A 162 -6.63 -21.32 -23.18
CA LYS A 162 -7.25 -20.70 -24.34
C LYS A 162 -7.10 -21.63 -25.55
N LYS A 163 -7.70 -22.82 -25.48
CA LYS A 163 -7.94 -23.72 -26.61
C LYS A 163 -8.81 -24.94 -26.24
N GLU A 164 -9.97 -24.69 -25.63
CA GLU A 164 -11.06 -25.68 -25.63
C GLU A 164 -12.33 -24.97 -26.09
N ASN A 165 -12.47 -24.95 -27.40
CA ASN A 165 -13.69 -24.74 -28.16
C ASN A 165 -13.26 -25.10 -29.57
N ILE A 166 -13.63 -26.30 -30.04
CA ILE A 166 -13.69 -26.77 -31.44
C ILE A 166 -13.74 -28.33 -31.43
N TRP A 167 -14.95 -28.86 -31.69
CA TRP A 167 -15.36 -30.23 -32.09
C TRP A 167 -15.36 -31.39 -31.09
N VAL A 168 -16.53 -31.69 -30.50
CA VAL A 168 -17.21 -32.99 -30.68
C VAL A 168 -18.72 -32.80 -30.54
N GLY A 169 -19.47 -33.12 -31.60
CA GLY A 169 -20.92 -32.98 -31.72
C GLY A 169 -21.32 -32.95 -33.18
#